data_AF-A3W0R5-F1
#
_entry.id   AF-A3W0R5-F1
#
_cell.length_a   1.000
_cell.length_b   1.000
_cell.length_c   1.000
_cell.angle_alpha   90.00
_cell.angle_beta   90.00
_cell.angle_gamma   90.00
#
_symmetry.space_group_name_H-M   'P 1'
#
loop_
_entity.id
_entity.type
_entity.pdbx_description
1 polymer ?
#
loop_
_entity_poly.entity_id
_entity_poly.type
_entity_poly.pdbx_seq_one_letter_code
_entity_poly.pdbx_strand_id
1 'polypeptide(L)'
;MADVGKTKISVERKINPFGETKTKKPPDWFRARPGAESGVTDLTFKRTMELDPRKWKKKVIEDGIYAVARYELSLFATVLGALEKDILNARPKERKKAKFQRNDKDETPDEKKALDDAEAQVKKLFKKMSGQIEDKVSVALDEVESDKGDNKNALAAGKEALKKFDTLDTSGMFSKLTSQVVKAVYTLGVEIEKSGDEAAQEAFKKSAAALDKVRKEYDGTAKSTKDVANFLLTKGAKMATDTKADPALQDIGKMISKSGKVNASLVKLSGTIDTYEKALDETIAFVKGGKSTGSAAKNWATRFGNEHKNKDKAVADAVKSVKIVSKKFNEAARKVK
;
A
#
# COMPACT_ATOMS: atom_id res chain seq x y z
N MET A 1 7.13 -0.09 -22.79
CA MET A 1 5.75 0.21 -22.37
C MET A 1 5.82 1.51 -21.60
N ALA A 2 5.03 2.53 -21.95
CA ALA A 2 5.11 3.84 -21.30
C ALA A 2 4.89 3.68 -19.79
N ASP A 3 5.81 4.20 -18.98
CA ASP A 3 5.72 4.25 -17.51
C ASP A 3 4.58 5.20 -17.11
N VAL A 4 3.34 4.70 -17.19
CA VAL A 4 2.13 5.46 -16.86
C VAL A 4 2.17 5.79 -15.36
N GLY A 5 2.46 7.05 -15.03
CA GLY A 5 2.46 7.56 -13.65
C GLY A 5 3.76 8.26 -13.23
N LYS A 6 4.83 8.19 -14.02
CA LYS A 6 6.04 8.97 -13.78
C LYS A 6 5.98 10.32 -14.49
N THR A 7 6.49 11.35 -13.83
CA THR A 7 6.68 12.70 -14.40
C THR A 7 8.14 13.11 -14.28
N LYS A 8 8.60 13.91 -15.23
CA LYS A 8 9.93 14.51 -15.18
C LYS A 8 9.99 15.51 -14.03
N ILE A 9 10.88 15.25 -13.08
CA ILE A 9 11.19 16.16 -11.98
C ILE A 9 12.65 16.61 -12.15
N SER A 10 12.84 17.90 -12.44
CA SER A 10 14.15 18.54 -12.50
C SER A 10 14.49 19.16 -11.14
N VAL A 11 15.58 18.69 -10.55
CA VAL A 11 16.14 19.21 -9.30
C VAL A 11 17.39 20.02 -9.60
N GLU A 12 17.54 21.14 -8.91
CA GLU A 12 18.75 21.95 -8.95
C GLU A 12 19.08 22.43 -7.54
N ARG A 13 20.17 21.94 -6.98
CA ARG A 13 20.58 22.26 -5.61
C ARG A 13 22.02 22.77 -5.59
N LYS A 14 22.17 23.99 -5.09
CA LYS A 14 23.45 24.60 -4.77
C LYS A 14 23.76 24.37 -3.28
N ILE A 15 24.92 23.81 -2.98
CA ILE A 15 25.39 23.54 -1.61
C ILE A 15 26.55 24.48 -1.30
N ASN A 16 26.36 25.29 -0.25
CA ASN A 16 27.40 26.15 0.31
C ASN A 16 28.37 25.29 1.16
N PRO A 17 29.67 25.25 0.84
CA PRO A 17 30.68 24.50 1.60
C PRO A 17 30.78 24.92 3.07
N PHE A 18 30.40 26.16 3.37
CA PHE A 18 30.41 26.74 4.71
C PHE A 18 29.09 26.56 5.46
N GLY A 19 28.12 25.82 4.91
CA GLY A 19 26.76 25.69 5.46
C GLY A 19 26.69 25.15 6.89
N GLU A 20 27.66 24.32 7.30
CA GLU A 20 27.75 23.75 8.65
C GLU A 20 28.72 24.52 9.58
N THR A 21 29.31 25.63 9.12
CA THR A 21 30.06 26.54 10.00
C THR A 21 29.13 27.36 10.88
N LYS A 22 29.60 27.82 12.05
CA LYS A 22 28.80 28.62 12.99
C LYS A 22 28.18 29.88 12.36
N THR A 23 28.90 30.54 11.46
CA THR A 23 28.47 31.77 10.77
C THR A 23 27.83 31.52 9.41
N LYS A 24 27.84 30.26 8.93
CA LYS A 24 27.43 29.86 7.57
C LYS A 24 28.18 30.59 6.46
N LYS A 25 29.35 31.14 6.78
CA LYS A 25 30.16 32.03 5.93
C LYS A 25 31.63 31.62 6.00
N PRO A 26 32.41 31.90 4.95
CA PRO A 26 33.86 31.69 4.99
C PRO A 26 34.48 32.50 6.14
N PRO A 27 35.43 31.92 6.91
CA PRO A 27 36.20 32.65 7.93
C PRO A 27 36.95 33.84 7.34
N ASP A 28 37.27 34.84 8.17
CA ASP A 28 37.94 36.06 7.72
C ASP A 28 39.34 35.79 7.16
N TRP A 29 40.09 34.86 7.78
CA TRP A 29 41.41 34.44 7.29
C TRP A 29 41.32 33.79 5.90
N PHE A 30 40.26 33.04 5.62
CA PHE A 30 40.06 32.38 4.34
C PHE A 30 39.85 33.42 3.22
N ARG A 31 39.07 34.47 3.48
CA ARG A 31 38.83 35.58 2.52
C ARG A 31 40.07 36.42 2.26
N ALA A 32 40.97 36.49 3.23
CA ALA A 32 42.25 37.17 3.09
C ALA A 32 43.24 36.43 2.18
N ARG A 33 42.95 35.16 1.83
CA ARG A 33 43.80 34.29 0.99
C ARG A 33 43.13 34.01 -0.36
N PRO A 34 43.48 34.73 -1.44
CA PRO A 34 42.84 34.58 -2.75
C PRO A 34 42.96 33.17 -3.34
N GLY A 35 44.06 32.48 -3.05
CA GLY A 35 44.26 31.10 -3.48
C GLY A 35 43.27 30.15 -2.80
N ALA A 36 43.00 30.31 -1.51
CA ALA A 36 41.97 29.54 -0.81
C ALA A 36 40.57 29.84 -1.36
N GLU A 37 40.25 31.13 -1.54
CA GLU A 37 38.96 31.63 -2.04
C GLU A 37 38.61 31.10 -3.43
N SER A 38 39.57 31.08 -4.35
CA SER A 38 39.37 30.54 -5.70
C SER A 38 39.26 29.01 -5.75
N GLY A 39 39.76 28.30 -4.74
CA GLY A 39 39.78 26.85 -4.69
C GLY A 39 38.54 26.20 -4.06
N VAL A 40 37.65 26.98 -3.44
CA VAL A 40 36.44 26.49 -2.76
C VAL A 40 35.23 27.19 -3.33
N THR A 41 34.40 26.45 -4.05
CA THR A 41 33.20 26.98 -4.70
C THR A 41 31.96 26.21 -4.26
N ASP A 42 30.79 26.79 -4.51
CA ASP A 42 29.53 26.12 -4.24
C ASP A 42 29.37 24.87 -5.12
N LEU A 43 28.96 23.76 -4.52
CA LEU A 43 28.70 22.52 -5.25
C LEU A 43 27.30 22.60 -5.87
N THR A 44 27.21 22.43 -7.19
CA THR A 44 25.94 22.54 -7.91
C THR A 44 25.52 21.18 -8.46
N PHE A 45 24.38 20.69 -7.98
CA PHE A 45 23.78 19.44 -8.43
C PHE A 45 22.57 19.73 -9.30
N LYS A 46 22.58 19.24 -10.53
CA LYS A 46 21.46 19.38 -11.46
C LYS A 46 21.15 18.04 -12.11
N ARG A 47 19.93 17.53 -11.92
CA ARG A 47 19.47 16.27 -12.52
C ARG A 47 17.99 16.35 -12.84
N THR A 48 17.60 15.74 -13.96
CA THR A 48 16.19 15.49 -14.29
C THR A 48 15.97 14.00 -14.24
N MET A 49 14.97 13.56 -13.46
CA MET A 49 14.64 12.15 -13.28
C MET A 49 13.16 11.92 -13.61
N GLU A 50 12.82 10.73 -14.10
CA GLU A 50 11.43 10.31 -14.27
C GLU A 50 10.95 9.60 -13.01
N LEU A 51 10.18 10.31 -12.18
CA LEU A 51 9.79 9.87 -10.85
C LEU A 51 8.28 9.89 -10.67
N ASP A 52 7.78 9.06 -9.75
CA ASP A 52 6.41 9.15 -9.30
C ASP A 52 6.19 10.45 -8.47
N PRO A 53 5.44 11.44 -8.98
CA PRO A 53 5.25 12.73 -8.31
C PRO A 53 4.46 12.64 -7.00
N ARG A 54 3.86 11.48 -6.71
CA ARG A 54 3.09 11.24 -5.49
C ARG A 54 3.98 10.96 -4.29
N LYS A 55 5.14 10.33 -4.52
CA LYS A 55 6.15 10.02 -3.50
C LYS A 55 7.27 11.05 -3.50
N TRP A 56 7.76 11.38 -4.69
CA TRP A 56 8.91 12.24 -4.86
C TRP A 56 8.47 13.64 -5.27
N LYS A 57 8.81 14.62 -4.44
CA LYS A 57 8.64 16.05 -4.75
C LYS A 57 10.00 16.67 -4.93
N LYS A 58 10.11 17.64 -5.85
CA LYS A 58 11.34 18.41 -6.09
C LYS A 58 12.03 18.84 -4.78
N LYS A 59 11.27 19.47 -3.88
CA LYS A 59 11.76 19.93 -2.57
C LYS A 59 12.31 18.81 -1.69
N VAL A 60 11.65 17.65 -1.65
CA VAL A 60 12.08 16.50 -0.82
C VAL A 60 13.42 15.98 -1.31
N ILE A 61 13.60 15.90 -2.64
CA ILE A 61 14.86 15.46 -3.24
C ILE A 61 15.95 16.50 -2.99
N GLU A 62 15.67 17.80 -3.17
CA GLU A 62 16.63 18.89 -2.93
C GLU A 62 17.08 18.98 -1.45
N ASP A 63 16.15 18.79 -0.52
CA ASP A 63 16.45 18.72 0.91
C ASP A 63 17.27 17.46 1.23
N GLY A 64 16.98 16.33 0.56
CA GLY A 64 17.76 15.09 0.63
C GLY A 64 19.20 15.22 0.12
N ILE A 65 19.42 15.91 -1.01
CA ILE A 65 20.76 16.22 -1.55
C ILE A 65 21.62 16.92 -0.48
N TYR A 66 21.05 17.92 0.21
CA TYR A 66 21.76 18.60 1.30
C TYR A 66 22.02 17.67 2.49
N ALA A 67 21.03 16.86 2.88
CA ALA A 67 21.17 15.93 3.99
C ALA A 67 22.30 14.92 3.78
N VAL A 68 22.45 14.38 2.57
CA VAL A 68 23.55 13.48 2.19
C VAL A 68 24.92 14.17 2.29
N ALA A 69 25.00 15.44 1.88
CA ALA A 69 26.23 16.23 1.93
C ALA A 69 26.64 16.65 3.36
N ARG A 70 25.67 16.73 4.28
CA ARG A 70 25.81 17.38 5.59
C ARG A 70 26.95 16.84 6.44
N TYR A 71 27.19 15.54 6.41
CA TYR A 71 28.27 14.91 7.18
C TYR A 71 29.65 15.42 6.73
N GLU A 72 29.89 15.44 5.42
CA GLU A 72 31.17 15.88 4.86
C GLU A 72 31.37 17.40 5.05
N LEU A 73 30.31 18.19 4.93
CA LEU A 73 30.32 19.62 5.26
C LEU A 73 30.65 19.88 6.75
N SER A 74 30.17 19.03 7.65
CA SER A 74 30.44 19.14 9.09
C SER A 74 31.91 18.82 9.42
N LEU A 75 32.50 17.83 8.74
CA LEU A 75 33.93 17.54 8.83
C LEU A 75 34.77 18.73 8.31
N PHE A 76 34.38 19.31 7.18
CA PHE A 76 35.02 20.49 6.63
C PHE A 76 34.98 21.69 7.59
N ALA A 77 33.80 21.98 8.17
CA ALA A 77 33.64 23.03 9.17
C ALA A 77 34.50 22.82 10.42
N THR A 78 34.64 21.56 10.88
CA THR A 78 35.48 21.21 12.03
C THR A 78 36.96 21.50 11.75
N VAL A 79 37.45 21.11 10.56
CA VAL A 79 38.84 21.39 10.17
C VAL A 79 39.09 22.89 10.01
N LEU A 80 38.15 23.64 9.44
CA LEU A 80 38.26 25.10 9.36
C LEU A 80 38.39 25.76 10.74
N GLY A 81 37.66 25.28 11.75
CA GLY A 81 37.76 25.77 13.12
C GLY A 81 39.11 25.44 13.78
N ALA A 82 39.70 24.27 13.47
CA ALA A 82 41.04 23.92 13.94
C ALA A 82 42.11 24.81 13.32
N LEU A 83 42.05 25.00 11.99
CA LEU A 83 42.96 25.89 11.26
C LEU A 83 42.89 27.33 11.77
N GLU A 84 41.69 27.85 12.02
CA GLU A 84 41.52 29.19 12.59
C GLU A 84 42.22 29.33 13.94
N LYS A 85 42.16 28.31 14.79
CA LYS A 85 42.86 28.30 16.08
C LYS A 85 44.38 28.31 15.90
N ASP A 86 44.91 27.52 14.96
CA ASP A 86 46.34 27.43 14.71
C ASP A 86 46.90 28.76 14.14
N ILE A 87 46.16 29.38 13.21
CA ILE A 87 46.50 30.71 12.68
C ILE A 87 46.50 31.75 13.82
N LEU A 88 45.47 31.78 14.67
CA LEU A 88 45.40 32.74 15.79
C LEU A 88 46.50 32.53 16.84
N ASN A 89 47.01 31.31 16.98
CA ASN A 89 48.14 31.00 17.86
C ASN A 89 49.48 31.48 17.27
N ALA A 90 49.66 31.38 15.96
CA ALA A 90 50.84 31.87 15.24
C ALA A 90 50.90 33.40 15.17
N ARG A 91 49.78 34.10 15.34
CA ARG A 91 49.74 35.58 15.31
C ARG A 91 50.37 36.21 16.56
N PRO A 92 51.19 37.28 16.39
CA PRO A 92 51.69 38.06 17.51
C PRO A 92 50.54 38.71 18.30
N LYS A 93 50.74 38.92 19.61
CA LYS A 93 49.68 39.35 20.55
C LYS A 93 48.97 40.62 20.11
N GLU A 94 49.74 41.55 19.54
CA GLU A 94 49.33 42.87 19.07
C GLU A 94 48.37 42.77 17.88
N ARG A 95 48.45 41.69 17.09
CA ARG A 95 47.65 41.46 15.89
C ARG A 95 46.53 40.42 16.06
N LYS A 96 46.43 39.74 17.21
CA LYS A 96 45.37 38.73 17.45
C LYS A 96 43.95 39.26 17.30
N LYS A 97 43.71 40.54 17.57
CA LYS A 97 42.41 41.21 17.40
C LYS A 97 42.28 41.98 16.08
N ALA A 98 43.36 42.10 15.31
CA ALA A 98 43.34 42.78 14.03
C ALA A 98 42.58 41.93 13.00
N LYS A 99 41.80 42.56 12.13
CA LYS A 99 41.17 41.86 11.02
C LYS A 99 42.24 41.33 10.06
N PHE A 100 41.97 40.18 9.43
CA PHE A 100 42.79 39.71 8.33
C PHE A 100 42.64 40.65 7.14
N GLN A 101 43.75 41.04 6.52
CA GLN A 101 43.76 41.84 5.30
C GLN A 101 44.15 40.96 4.13
N ARG A 102 43.55 41.22 2.96
CA ARG A 102 43.86 40.46 1.74
C ARG A 102 45.29 40.73 1.32
N ASN A 103 46.08 39.68 1.14
CA ASN A 103 47.51 39.78 0.80
C ASN A 103 48.30 40.69 1.76
N ASP A 104 48.10 40.50 3.07
CA ASP A 104 48.79 41.26 4.10
C ASP A 104 50.32 41.12 3.94
N LYS A 105 51.01 42.27 3.86
CA LYS A 105 52.48 42.31 3.66
C LYS A 105 53.25 42.29 4.96
N ASP A 106 52.57 42.51 6.09
CA ASP A 106 53.15 42.60 7.43
C ASP A 106 53.04 41.28 8.20
N GLU A 107 52.77 40.16 7.51
CA GLU A 107 52.72 38.81 8.08
C GLU A 107 54.09 38.41 8.65
N THR A 108 54.11 37.91 9.89
CA THR A 108 55.33 37.30 10.43
C THR A 108 55.60 35.97 9.71
N PRO A 109 56.86 35.47 9.71
CA PRO A 109 57.16 34.17 9.11
C PRO A 109 56.28 33.02 9.63
N ASP A 110 55.98 33.01 10.93
CA ASP A 110 55.13 31.99 11.56
C ASP A 110 53.65 32.14 11.15
N GLU A 111 53.13 33.37 11.10
CA GLU A 111 51.76 33.64 10.63
C GLU A 111 51.58 33.25 9.16
N LYS A 112 52.54 33.64 8.31
CA LYS A 112 52.55 33.32 6.89
C LYS A 112 52.56 31.81 6.68
N LYS A 113 53.42 31.08 7.40
CA LYS A 113 53.48 29.62 7.32
C LYS A 113 52.14 28.98 7.72
N ALA A 114 51.54 29.41 8.83
CA ALA A 114 50.23 28.90 9.26
C ALA A 114 49.11 29.17 8.24
N LEU A 115 49.13 30.35 7.60
CA LEU A 115 48.17 30.71 6.54
C LEU A 115 48.39 29.89 5.25
N ASP A 116 49.63 29.70 4.82
CA ASP A 116 50.00 28.91 3.65
C ASP A 116 49.62 27.42 3.85
N ASP A 117 49.93 26.86 5.03
CA ASP A 117 49.57 25.49 5.41
C ASP A 117 48.04 25.30 5.45
N ALA A 118 47.32 26.28 6.04
CA ALA A 118 45.86 26.27 6.09
C ALA A 118 45.24 26.35 4.68
N GLU A 119 45.78 27.19 3.80
CA GLU A 119 45.34 27.29 2.40
C GLU A 119 45.50 25.95 1.66
N ALA A 120 46.67 25.31 1.77
CA ALA A 120 46.94 24.02 1.15
C ALA A 120 46.02 22.92 1.69
N GLN A 121 45.80 22.90 3.01
CA GLN A 121 44.94 21.92 3.67
C GLN A 121 43.47 22.10 3.27
N VAL A 122 42.97 23.34 3.21
CA VAL A 122 41.58 23.61 2.77
C VAL A 122 41.37 23.18 1.33
N LYS A 123 42.28 23.50 0.41
CA LYS A 123 42.18 23.05 -0.99
C LYS A 123 42.12 21.53 -1.11
N LYS A 124 43.03 20.83 -0.43
CA LYS A 124 43.09 19.37 -0.44
C LYS A 124 41.83 18.75 0.15
N LEU A 125 41.37 19.27 1.28
CA LEU A 125 40.18 18.77 1.96
C LEU A 125 38.92 19.03 1.14
N PHE A 126 38.77 20.24 0.59
CA PHE A 126 37.62 20.58 -0.25
C PHE A 126 37.55 19.71 -1.49
N LYS A 127 38.67 19.46 -2.18
CA LYS A 127 38.72 18.54 -3.32
C LYS A 127 38.27 17.12 -2.96
N LYS A 128 38.69 16.61 -1.80
CA LYS A 128 38.27 15.28 -1.32
C LYS A 128 36.78 15.27 -0.97
N MET A 129 36.34 16.25 -0.19
CA MET A 129 34.97 16.39 0.29
C MET A 129 33.98 16.56 -0.87
N SER A 130 34.29 17.42 -1.84
CA SER A 130 33.46 17.64 -3.04
C SER A 130 33.25 16.34 -3.82
N GLY A 131 34.32 15.60 -4.12
CA GLY A 131 34.20 14.29 -4.78
C GLY A 131 33.36 13.28 -3.97
N GLN A 132 33.55 13.20 -2.65
CA GLN A 132 32.74 12.31 -1.79
C GLN A 132 31.26 12.71 -1.74
N ILE A 133 30.96 14.02 -1.73
CA ILE A 133 29.58 14.51 -1.79
C ILE A 133 28.99 14.18 -3.16
N GLU A 134 29.72 14.39 -4.25
CA GLU A 134 29.28 14.07 -5.60
C GLU A 134 28.92 12.60 -5.76
N ASP A 135 29.79 11.69 -5.33
CA ASP A 135 29.54 10.25 -5.39
C ASP A 135 28.30 9.87 -4.59
N LYS A 136 28.20 10.33 -3.34
CA LYS A 136 27.06 10.01 -2.45
C LYS A 136 25.75 10.56 -2.98
N VAL A 137 25.75 11.79 -3.49
CA VAL A 137 24.56 12.42 -4.08
C VAL A 137 24.17 11.69 -5.37
N SER A 138 25.13 11.28 -6.21
CA SER A 138 24.85 10.50 -7.41
C SER A 138 24.15 9.19 -7.08
N VAL A 139 24.73 8.40 -6.16
CA VAL A 139 24.14 7.12 -5.70
C VAL A 139 22.75 7.31 -5.12
N ALA A 140 22.57 8.31 -4.26
CA ALA A 140 21.26 8.59 -3.66
C ALA A 140 20.21 8.97 -4.73
N LEU A 141 20.59 9.74 -5.75
CA LEU A 141 19.69 10.08 -6.85
C LEU A 141 19.39 8.88 -7.76
N ASP A 142 20.35 7.97 -7.96
CA ASP A 142 20.13 6.70 -8.67
C ASP A 142 19.13 5.81 -7.91
N GLU A 143 19.27 5.72 -6.58
CA GLU A 143 18.33 4.98 -5.73
C GLU A 143 16.91 5.58 -5.80
N VAL A 144 16.79 6.91 -5.74
CA VAL A 144 15.52 7.62 -5.90
C VAL A 144 14.87 7.33 -7.26
N GLU A 145 15.67 7.31 -8.34
CA GLU A 145 15.19 7.01 -9.70
C GLU A 145 14.79 5.54 -9.88
N SER A 146 15.40 4.64 -9.12
CA SER A 146 15.08 3.21 -9.11
C SER A 146 13.84 2.83 -8.28
N ASP A 147 13.33 3.76 -7.47
CA ASP A 147 12.25 3.52 -6.50
C ASP A 147 10.85 3.47 -7.15
N LYS A 148 10.08 2.41 -6.84
CA LYS A 148 8.81 2.06 -7.50
C LYS A 148 7.53 2.53 -6.78
N GLY A 149 7.62 3.54 -5.90
CA GLY A 149 6.45 4.14 -5.22
C GLY A 149 6.12 3.55 -3.82
N ASP A 150 4.97 3.91 -3.24
CA ASP A 150 4.48 3.40 -1.93
C ASP A 150 3.23 2.52 -2.12
N ASN A 151 3.47 1.26 -2.47
CA ASN A 151 2.42 0.28 -2.76
C ASN A 151 1.92 -0.48 -1.52
N LYS A 152 2.42 -0.16 -0.32
CA LYS A 152 2.24 -0.98 0.89
C LYS A 152 0.76 -1.16 1.26
N ASN A 153 -0.02 -0.10 1.18
CA ASN A 153 -1.44 -0.11 1.58
C ASN A 153 -2.30 -0.91 0.61
N ALA A 154 -2.17 -0.67 -0.70
CA ALA A 154 -2.90 -1.44 -1.71
C ALA A 154 -2.49 -2.92 -1.75
N LEU A 155 -1.21 -3.23 -1.55
CA LEU A 155 -0.74 -4.61 -1.41
C LEU A 155 -1.30 -5.30 -0.17
N ALA A 156 -1.35 -4.62 0.97
CA ALA A 156 -1.94 -5.16 2.19
C ALA A 156 -3.45 -5.41 2.02
N ALA A 157 -4.16 -4.41 1.48
CA ALA A 157 -5.60 -4.50 1.23
C ALA A 157 -5.95 -5.65 0.30
N GLY A 158 -5.24 -5.81 -0.83
CA GLY A 158 -5.50 -6.88 -1.77
C GLY A 158 -5.19 -8.27 -1.22
N LYS A 159 -4.08 -8.44 -0.47
CA LYS A 159 -3.75 -9.72 0.18
C LYS A 159 -4.78 -10.12 1.23
N GLU A 160 -5.21 -9.18 2.07
CA GLU A 160 -6.21 -9.42 3.10
C GLU A 160 -7.56 -9.81 2.48
N ALA A 161 -7.95 -9.12 1.41
CA ALA A 161 -9.17 -9.38 0.66
C ALA A 161 -9.18 -10.78 0.04
N LEU A 162 -8.10 -11.17 -0.64
CA LEU A 162 -7.96 -12.50 -1.23
C LEU A 162 -7.88 -13.62 -0.18
N LYS A 163 -7.10 -13.42 0.88
CA LYS A 163 -7.00 -14.39 1.98
C LYS A 163 -8.37 -14.66 2.61
N LYS A 164 -9.18 -13.61 2.82
CA LYS A 164 -10.52 -13.77 3.39
C LYS A 164 -11.46 -14.51 2.44
N PHE A 165 -11.33 -14.30 1.12
CA PHE A 165 -12.08 -15.08 0.14
C PHE A 165 -11.71 -16.56 0.13
N ASP A 166 -10.42 -16.88 0.23
CA ASP A 166 -9.94 -18.27 0.26
C ASP A 166 -10.43 -19.05 1.49
N THR A 167 -10.95 -18.37 2.53
CA THR A 167 -11.56 -19.03 3.70
C THR A 167 -13.02 -19.44 3.50
N LEU A 168 -13.66 -19.06 2.39
CA LEU A 168 -15.05 -19.45 2.13
C LEU A 168 -15.11 -20.90 1.65
N ASP A 169 -15.77 -21.75 2.43
CA ASP A 169 -16.30 -23.01 1.91
C ASP A 169 -17.62 -22.73 1.19
N THR A 170 -17.56 -22.73 -0.13
CA THR A 170 -18.73 -22.48 -0.97
C THR A 170 -19.19 -23.74 -1.71
N SER A 171 -18.65 -24.91 -1.38
CA SER A 171 -18.98 -26.16 -2.05
C SER A 171 -20.39 -26.61 -1.68
N GLY A 172 -21.28 -26.72 -2.67
CA GLY A 172 -22.65 -27.18 -2.46
C GLY A 172 -23.47 -26.30 -1.52
N MET A 173 -23.14 -25.01 -1.42
CA MET A 173 -23.79 -24.03 -0.54
C MET A 173 -25.32 -24.07 -0.65
N PHE A 174 -25.86 -24.21 -1.88
CA PHE A 174 -27.30 -24.31 -2.10
C PHE A 174 -27.76 -25.72 -2.39
N SER A 175 -27.03 -26.54 -3.16
CA SER A 175 -27.49 -27.89 -3.53
C SER A 175 -27.65 -28.83 -2.33
N LYS A 176 -26.75 -28.75 -1.34
CA LYS A 176 -26.85 -29.54 -0.10
C LYS A 176 -28.10 -29.18 0.68
N LEU A 177 -28.27 -27.89 0.96
CA LEU A 177 -29.43 -27.38 1.69
C LEU A 177 -30.74 -27.66 0.94
N THR A 178 -30.73 -27.50 -0.39
CA THR A 178 -31.90 -27.80 -1.24
C THR A 178 -32.30 -29.27 -1.12
N SER A 179 -31.33 -30.18 -1.17
CA SER A 179 -31.59 -31.61 -1.00
C SER A 179 -32.17 -31.93 0.38
N GLN A 180 -31.70 -31.26 1.43
CA GLN A 180 -32.24 -31.42 2.79
C GLN A 180 -33.68 -30.89 2.93
N VAL A 181 -33.98 -29.71 2.36
CA VAL A 181 -35.35 -29.15 2.32
C VAL A 181 -36.29 -30.08 1.56
N VAL A 182 -35.90 -30.48 0.34
CA VAL A 182 -36.70 -31.39 -0.49
C VAL A 182 -36.98 -32.69 0.26
N LYS A 183 -35.97 -33.28 0.89
CA LYS A 183 -36.14 -34.50 1.69
C LYS A 183 -37.11 -34.29 2.85
N ALA A 184 -36.94 -33.23 3.65
CA ALA A 184 -37.80 -32.96 4.81
C ALA A 184 -39.27 -32.75 4.43
N VAL A 185 -39.54 -32.00 3.36
CA VAL A 185 -40.90 -31.68 2.93
C VAL A 185 -41.53 -32.83 2.13
N TYR A 186 -40.75 -33.57 1.34
CA TYR A 186 -41.26 -34.74 0.62
C TYR A 186 -41.59 -35.89 1.58
N THR A 187 -40.74 -36.15 2.58
CA THR A 187 -41.02 -37.13 3.64
C THR A 187 -42.29 -36.77 4.42
N LEU A 188 -42.47 -35.48 4.76
CA LEU A 188 -43.72 -34.99 5.36
C LEU A 188 -44.94 -35.39 4.51
N GLY A 189 -44.88 -35.16 3.19
CA GLY A 189 -45.98 -35.51 2.30
C GLY A 189 -46.29 -37.01 2.25
N VAL A 190 -45.27 -37.86 2.33
CA VAL A 190 -45.44 -39.32 2.42
C VAL A 190 -46.03 -39.74 3.77
N GLU A 191 -45.62 -39.12 4.87
CA GLU A 191 -46.11 -39.45 6.21
C GLU A 191 -47.58 -39.01 6.40
N ILE A 192 -47.98 -37.85 5.88
CA ILE A 192 -49.38 -37.38 5.91
C ILE A 192 -50.32 -38.36 5.19
N GLU A 193 -49.92 -38.89 4.03
CA GLU A 193 -50.75 -39.84 3.26
C GLU A 193 -50.92 -41.21 3.93
N LYS A 194 -49.99 -41.59 4.81
CA LYS A 194 -49.95 -42.92 5.45
C LYS A 194 -50.58 -42.95 6.85
N SER A 195 -50.98 -41.80 7.38
CA SER A 195 -51.21 -41.61 8.83
C SER A 195 -52.59 -41.02 9.13
N GLY A 196 -53.17 -41.36 10.28
CA GLY A 196 -54.30 -40.63 10.87
C GLY A 196 -53.85 -39.29 11.49
N ASP A 197 -54.80 -38.46 11.92
CA ASP A 197 -54.56 -37.06 12.32
C ASP A 197 -53.45 -36.86 13.37
N GLU A 198 -53.32 -37.74 14.37
CA GLU A 198 -52.28 -37.63 15.40
C GLU A 198 -50.87 -37.91 14.86
N ALA A 199 -50.72 -38.92 13.99
CA ALA A 199 -49.44 -39.26 13.37
C ALA A 199 -49.02 -38.23 12.30
N ALA A 200 -49.98 -37.53 11.69
CA ALA A 200 -49.70 -36.39 10.81
C ALA A 200 -49.11 -35.20 11.58
N GLN A 201 -49.57 -34.91 12.81
CA GLN A 201 -49.00 -33.83 13.63
C GLN A 201 -47.52 -34.08 14.00
N GLU A 202 -47.17 -35.34 14.30
CA GLU A 202 -45.80 -35.71 14.62
C GLU A 202 -44.87 -35.59 13.39
N ALA A 203 -45.38 -35.90 12.19
CA ALA A 203 -44.67 -35.67 10.93
C ALA A 203 -44.34 -34.18 10.71
N PHE A 204 -45.31 -33.29 10.95
CA PHE A 204 -45.09 -31.84 10.87
C PHE A 204 -44.00 -31.36 11.85
N LYS A 205 -44.01 -31.84 13.10
CA LYS A 205 -42.99 -31.49 14.11
C LYS A 205 -41.59 -31.94 13.68
N LYS A 206 -41.46 -33.18 13.18
CA LYS A 206 -40.18 -33.72 12.70
C LYS A 206 -39.63 -32.92 11.52
N SER A 207 -40.48 -32.60 10.53
CA SER A 207 -40.06 -31.81 9.39
C SER A 207 -39.74 -30.36 9.75
N ALA A 208 -40.48 -29.74 10.69
CA ALA A 208 -40.14 -28.43 11.21
C ALA A 208 -38.75 -28.42 11.89
N ALA A 209 -38.46 -29.41 12.73
CA ALA A 209 -37.15 -29.55 13.38
C ALA A 209 -36.02 -29.80 12.37
N ALA A 210 -36.28 -30.54 11.29
CA ALA A 210 -35.32 -30.74 10.20
C ALA A 210 -35.05 -29.42 9.46
N LEU A 211 -36.08 -28.65 9.14
CA LEU A 211 -35.93 -27.35 8.47
C LEU A 211 -35.25 -26.30 9.37
N ASP A 212 -35.48 -26.32 10.68
CA ASP A 212 -34.76 -25.45 11.63
C ASP A 212 -33.25 -25.76 11.64
N LYS A 213 -32.83 -27.02 11.44
CA LYS A 213 -31.42 -27.37 11.25
C LYS A 213 -30.87 -26.82 9.94
N VAL A 214 -31.63 -26.95 8.84
CA VAL A 214 -31.26 -26.37 7.54
C VAL A 214 -31.10 -24.85 7.66
N ARG A 215 -32.01 -24.16 8.36
CA ARG A 215 -31.94 -22.72 8.60
C ARG A 215 -30.66 -22.31 9.32
N LYS A 216 -30.28 -23.03 10.38
CA LYS A 216 -29.02 -22.77 11.10
C LYS A 216 -27.79 -22.97 10.21
N GLU A 217 -27.77 -24.03 9.40
CA GLU A 217 -26.67 -24.29 8.46
C GLU A 217 -26.60 -23.22 7.35
N TYR A 218 -27.76 -22.79 6.85
CA TYR A 218 -27.91 -21.69 5.91
C TYR A 218 -27.35 -20.38 6.51
N ASP A 219 -27.81 -19.98 7.70
CA ASP A 219 -27.43 -18.70 8.32
C ASP A 219 -25.91 -18.61 8.54
N GLY A 220 -25.27 -19.70 8.97
CA GLY A 220 -23.81 -19.75 9.14
C GLY A 220 -23.05 -19.51 7.83
N THR A 221 -23.48 -20.18 6.75
CA THR A 221 -22.80 -20.13 5.45
C THR A 221 -23.12 -18.85 4.67
N ALA A 222 -24.40 -18.45 4.65
CA ALA A 222 -24.92 -17.27 3.97
C ALA A 222 -24.36 -15.97 4.54
N LYS A 223 -24.33 -15.85 5.87
CA LYS A 223 -23.77 -14.68 6.55
C LYS A 223 -22.27 -14.55 6.28
N SER A 224 -21.50 -15.62 6.46
CA SER A 224 -20.07 -15.63 6.15
C SER A 224 -19.80 -15.23 4.70
N THR A 225 -20.57 -15.78 3.76
CA THR A 225 -20.43 -15.46 2.32
C THR A 225 -20.73 -13.99 2.01
N LYS A 226 -21.83 -13.45 2.55
CA LYS A 226 -22.19 -12.02 2.39
C LYS A 226 -21.13 -11.11 3.01
N ASP A 227 -20.65 -11.43 4.21
CA ASP A 227 -19.61 -10.65 4.91
C ASP A 227 -18.31 -10.60 4.11
N VAL A 228 -17.88 -11.74 3.56
CA VAL A 228 -16.68 -11.81 2.73
C VAL A 228 -16.86 -11.09 1.39
N ALA A 229 -18.02 -11.21 0.74
CA ALA A 229 -18.32 -10.46 -0.48
C ALA A 229 -18.26 -8.94 -0.24
N ASN A 230 -18.90 -8.46 0.83
CA ASN A 230 -18.87 -7.05 1.21
C ASN A 230 -17.46 -6.57 1.57
N PHE A 231 -16.69 -7.41 2.26
CA PHE A 231 -15.29 -7.13 2.58
C PHE A 231 -14.43 -6.97 1.34
N LEU A 232 -14.55 -7.89 0.37
CA LEU A 232 -13.88 -7.81 -0.93
C LEU A 232 -14.23 -6.50 -1.65
N LEU A 233 -15.52 -6.17 -1.77
CA LEU A 233 -15.99 -4.94 -2.42
C LEU A 233 -15.42 -3.70 -1.75
N THR A 234 -15.41 -3.69 -0.41
CA THR A 234 -14.88 -2.57 0.39
C THR A 234 -13.38 -2.39 0.19
N LYS A 235 -12.59 -3.47 0.25
CA LYS A 235 -11.14 -3.41 0.03
C LYS A 235 -10.81 -3.06 -1.42
N GLY A 236 -11.57 -3.60 -2.38
CA GLY A 236 -11.47 -3.24 -3.79
C GLY A 236 -11.71 -1.76 -4.05
N ALA A 237 -12.75 -1.18 -3.45
CA ALA A 237 -13.02 0.26 -3.53
C ALA A 237 -11.87 1.09 -2.93
N LYS A 238 -11.35 0.70 -1.76
CA LYS A 238 -10.19 1.37 -1.15
C LYS A 238 -8.95 1.33 -2.05
N MET A 239 -8.66 0.17 -2.66
CA MET A 239 -7.56 0.03 -3.61
C MET A 239 -7.78 0.87 -4.87
N ALA A 240 -9.02 0.96 -5.37
CA ALA A 240 -9.36 1.73 -6.57
C ALA A 240 -9.12 3.23 -6.38
N THR A 241 -9.36 3.74 -5.16
CA THR A 241 -9.21 5.16 -4.81
C THR A 241 -7.88 5.48 -4.13
N ASP A 242 -7.00 4.48 -3.92
CA ASP A 242 -5.69 4.71 -3.31
C ASP A 242 -4.78 5.43 -4.31
N THR A 243 -4.79 6.75 -4.23
CA THR A 243 -4.03 7.62 -5.12
C THR A 243 -2.54 7.34 -5.06
N LYS A 244 -2.01 6.72 -4.00
CA LYS A 244 -0.58 6.40 -3.83
C LYS A 244 -0.18 5.06 -4.46
N ALA A 245 -1.15 4.19 -4.76
CA ALA A 245 -0.88 2.86 -5.31
C ALA A 245 -0.54 2.90 -6.81
N ASP A 246 0.28 1.96 -7.28
CA ASP A 246 0.52 1.74 -8.70
C ASP A 246 -0.81 1.61 -9.50
N PRO A 247 -0.90 2.19 -10.72
CA PRO A 247 -2.11 2.12 -11.54
C PRO A 247 -2.65 0.70 -11.77
N ALA A 248 -1.78 -0.30 -11.89
CA ALA A 248 -2.21 -1.69 -12.04
C ALA A 248 -2.96 -2.20 -10.79
N LEU A 249 -2.50 -1.81 -9.59
CA LEU A 249 -3.20 -2.12 -8.33
C LEU A 249 -4.53 -1.37 -8.21
N GLN A 250 -4.59 -0.11 -8.67
CA GLN A 250 -5.84 0.66 -8.72
C GLN A 250 -6.84 0.04 -9.70
N ASP A 251 -6.40 -0.40 -10.87
CA ASP A 251 -7.26 -1.05 -11.87
C ASP A 251 -7.79 -2.40 -11.38
N ILE A 252 -7.00 -3.14 -10.60
CA ILE A 252 -7.48 -4.31 -9.85
C ILE A 252 -8.56 -3.90 -8.86
N GLY A 253 -8.35 -2.83 -8.09
CA GLY A 253 -9.38 -2.26 -7.22
C GLY A 253 -10.66 -1.95 -7.98
N LYS A 254 -10.57 -1.31 -9.16
CA LYS A 254 -11.73 -0.98 -10.02
C LYS A 254 -12.47 -2.22 -10.49
N MET A 255 -11.74 -3.28 -10.89
CA MET A 255 -12.33 -4.58 -11.28
C MET A 255 -13.13 -5.23 -10.14
N ILE A 256 -12.75 -4.99 -8.89
CA ILE A 256 -13.44 -5.47 -7.68
C ILE A 256 -14.61 -4.54 -7.30
N SER A 257 -14.44 -3.23 -7.46
CA SER A 257 -15.40 -2.19 -7.01
C SER A 257 -16.69 -2.13 -7.85
N LYS A 258 -17.62 -1.22 -7.47
CA LYS A 258 -19.02 -1.14 -7.92
C LYS A 258 -19.28 -1.17 -9.45
N SER A 259 -18.29 -0.89 -10.29
CA SER A 259 -18.42 -0.91 -11.76
C SER A 259 -17.76 -2.11 -12.44
N GLY A 260 -17.14 -3.03 -11.69
CA GLY A 260 -16.36 -4.15 -12.22
C GLY A 260 -17.14 -5.46 -12.40
N LYS A 261 -16.57 -6.37 -13.22
CA LYS A 261 -17.12 -7.72 -13.45
C LYS A 261 -17.20 -8.55 -12.16
N VAL A 262 -16.27 -8.36 -11.22
CA VAL A 262 -16.32 -9.07 -9.93
C VAL A 262 -17.48 -8.56 -9.08
N ASN A 263 -17.73 -7.25 -9.07
CA ASN A 263 -18.89 -6.69 -8.38
C ASN A 263 -20.20 -7.27 -8.91
N ALA A 264 -20.38 -7.35 -10.23
CA ALA A 264 -21.57 -7.96 -10.80
C ALA A 264 -21.80 -9.41 -10.30
N SER A 265 -20.76 -10.23 -10.27
CA SER A 265 -20.84 -11.61 -9.77
C SER A 265 -21.12 -11.69 -8.27
N LEU A 266 -20.48 -10.83 -7.45
CA LEU A 266 -20.69 -10.78 -6.00
C LEU A 266 -22.09 -10.25 -5.63
N VAL A 267 -22.60 -9.24 -6.35
CA VAL A 267 -23.96 -8.73 -6.18
C VAL A 267 -24.99 -9.79 -6.56
N LYS A 268 -24.77 -10.52 -7.68
CA LYS A 268 -25.64 -11.64 -8.07
C LYS A 268 -25.65 -12.75 -7.03
N LEU A 269 -24.49 -13.07 -6.43
CA LEU A 269 -24.40 -14.02 -5.33
C LEU A 269 -25.22 -13.56 -4.12
N SER A 270 -25.05 -12.30 -3.67
CA SER A 270 -25.85 -11.74 -2.57
C SER A 270 -27.36 -11.81 -2.83
N GLY A 271 -27.81 -11.43 -4.03
CA GLY A 271 -29.23 -11.54 -4.40
C GLY A 271 -29.73 -12.98 -4.47
N THR A 272 -28.86 -13.93 -4.87
CA THR A 272 -29.20 -15.36 -4.84
C THR A 272 -29.37 -15.87 -3.42
N ILE A 273 -28.52 -15.42 -2.49
CA ILE A 273 -28.62 -15.69 -1.06
C ILE A 273 -29.96 -15.17 -0.53
N ASP A 274 -30.29 -13.88 -0.76
CA ASP A 274 -31.56 -13.28 -0.31
C ASP A 274 -32.79 -14.02 -0.85
N THR A 275 -32.75 -14.42 -2.13
CA THR A 275 -33.86 -15.16 -2.74
C THR A 275 -33.98 -16.57 -2.15
N TYR A 276 -32.86 -17.21 -1.79
CA TYR A 276 -32.90 -18.50 -1.10
C TYR A 276 -33.46 -18.37 0.31
N GLU A 277 -33.09 -17.32 1.04
CA GLU A 277 -33.57 -17.03 2.40
C GLU A 277 -35.10 -16.97 2.42
N LYS A 278 -35.68 -16.16 1.53
CA LYS A 278 -37.13 -15.98 1.45
C LYS A 278 -37.86 -17.30 1.17
N ALA A 279 -37.38 -18.08 0.22
CA ALA A 279 -37.99 -19.38 -0.11
C ALA A 279 -37.86 -20.39 1.04
N LEU A 280 -36.75 -20.35 1.79
CA LEU A 280 -36.56 -21.18 2.97
C LEU A 280 -37.53 -20.78 4.08
N ASP A 281 -37.71 -19.48 4.32
CA ASP A 281 -38.68 -18.95 5.29
C ASP A 281 -40.13 -19.30 4.93
N GLU A 282 -40.51 -19.15 3.67
CA GLU A 282 -41.81 -19.56 3.16
C GLU A 282 -42.03 -21.07 3.36
N THR A 283 -41.00 -21.88 3.15
CA THR A 283 -41.08 -23.34 3.35
C THR A 283 -41.20 -23.71 4.84
N ILE A 284 -40.45 -23.03 5.71
CA ILE A 284 -40.56 -23.20 7.17
C ILE A 284 -41.96 -22.82 7.64
N ALA A 285 -42.50 -21.69 7.16
CA ALA A 285 -43.85 -21.23 7.49
C ALA A 285 -44.91 -22.23 6.99
N PHE A 286 -44.77 -22.74 5.76
CA PHE A 286 -45.63 -23.78 5.20
C PHE A 286 -45.69 -25.02 6.09
N VAL A 287 -44.53 -25.53 6.54
CA VAL A 287 -44.48 -26.71 7.43
C VAL A 287 -45.00 -26.40 8.83
N LYS A 288 -44.61 -25.27 9.43
CA LYS A 288 -45.06 -24.89 10.78
C LYS A 288 -46.55 -24.54 10.84
N GLY A 289 -47.17 -24.21 9.71
CA GLY A 289 -48.62 -24.02 9.61
C GLY A 289 -49.43 -25.28 9.91
N GLY A 290 -48.82 -26.48 9.83
CA GLY A 290 -49.41 -27.73 10.29
C GLY A 290 -50.65 -28.20 9.52
N LYS A 291 -50.95 -27.58 8.37
CA LYS A 291 -52.14 -27.84 7.56
C LYS A 291 -51.74 -27.94 6.09
N SER A 292 -51.66 -29.17 5.58
CA SER A 292 -51.41 -29.47 4.16
C SER A 292 -51.86 -30.89 3.85
N THR A 293 -52.22 -31.15 2.59
CA THR A 293 -52.34 -32.53 2.09
C THR A 293 -50.95 -33.08 1.75
N GLY A 294 -50.80 -34.40 1.72
CA GLY A 294 -49.53 -35.02 1.35
C GLY A 294 -49.11 -34.72 -0.10
N SER A 295 -50.07 -34.67 -1.03
CA SER A 295 -49.83 -34.24 -2.41
C SER A 295 -49.32 -32.80 -2.49
N ALA A 296 -49.92 -31.86 -1.74
CA ALA A 296 -49.47 -30.47 -1.70
C ALA A 296 -48.03 -30.34 -1.15
N ALA A 297 -47.68 -31.09 -0.10
CA ALA A 297 -46.32 -31.10 0.44
C ALA A 297 -45.30 -31.67 -0.57
N LYS A 298 -45.61 -32.78 -1.25
CA LYS A 298 -44.74 -33.33 -2.30
C LYS A 298 -44.54 -32.34 -3.46
N ASN A 299 -45.61 -31.70 -3.92
CA ASN A 299 -45.54 -30.69 -4.97
C ASN A 299 -44.70 -29.48 -4.54
N TRP A 300 -44.83 -29.03 -3.29
CA TRP A 300 -44.00 -27.97 -2.72
C TRP A 300 -42.52 -28.35 -2.72
N ALA A 301 -42.19 -29.57 -2.27
CA ALA A 301 -40.83 -30.09 -2.28
C ALA A 301 -40.24 -30.12 -3.69
N THR A 302 -40.99 -30.63 -4.67
CA THR A 302 -40.55 -30.66 -6.08
C THR A 302 -40.34 -29.26 -6.65
N ARG A 303 -41.24 -28.32 -6.35
CA ARG A 303 -41.11 -26.92 -6.78
C ARG A 303 -39.86 -26.28 -6.19
N PHE A 304 -39.65 -26.41 -4.88
CA PHE A 304 -38.46 -25.89 -4.20
C PHE A 304 -37.17 -26.48 -4.81
N GLY A 305 -37.13 -27.80 -5.03
CA GLY A 305 -36.00 -28.45 -5.69
C GLY A 305 -35.69 -27.86 -7.07
N ASN A 306 -36.73 -27.66 -7.89
CA ASN A 306 -36.58 -27.12 -9.25
C ASN A 306 -36.13 -25.66 -9.29
N GLU A 307 -36.67 -24.81 -8.41
CA GLU A 307 -36.33 -23.39 -8.33
C GLU A 307 -34.90 -23.15 -7.81
N HIS A 308 -34.34 -24.08 -7.03
CA HIS A 308 -33.07 -23.90 -6.33
C HIS A 308 -31.91 -24.80 -6.82
N LYS A 309 -32.15 -25.78 -7.70
CA LYS A 309 -31.13 -26.75 -8.17
C LYS A 309 -29.87 -26.14 -8.82
N ASN A 310 -29.96 -24.94 -9.39
CA ASN A 310 -28.87 -24.32 -10.15
C ASN A 310 -28.25 -23.10 -9.44
N LYS A 311 -28.60 -22.82 -8.18
CA LYS A 311 -28.12 -21.62 -7.49
C LYS A 311 -26.62 -21.64 -7.16
N ASP A 312 -26.02 -22.83 -7.08
CA ASP A 312 -24.56 -22.97 -6.97
C ASP A 312 -23.79 -22.40 -8.18
N LYS A 313 -24.45 -22.18 -9.32
CA LYS A 313 -23.82 -21.49 -10.46
C LYS A 313 -23.42 -20.05 -10.10
N ALA A 314 -24.24 -19.34 -9.31
CA ALA A 314 -23.91 -17.98 -8.89
C ALA A 314 -22.66 -17.95 -8.00
N VAL A 315 -22.50 -18.96 -7.15
CA VAL A 315 -21.31 -19.18 -6.32
C VAL A 315 -20.08 -19.44 -7.20
N ALA A 316 -20.20 -20.39 -8.14
CA ALA A 316 -19.11 -20.73 -9.05
C ALA A 316 -18.66 -19.54 -9.92
N ASP A 317 -19.61 -18.74 -10.42
CA ASP A 317 -19.35 -17.52 -11.19
C ASP A 317 -18.56 -16.49 -10.34
N ALA A 318 -18.95 -16.30 -9.08
CA ALA A 318 -18.27 -15.41 -8.14
C ALA A 318 -16.84 -15.89 -7.83
N VAL A 319 -16.67 -17.18 -7.50
CA VAL A 319 -15.35 -17.80 -7.26
C VAL A 319 -14.45 -17.68 -8.47
N LYS A 320 -14.96 -17.95 -9.68
CA LYS A 320 -14.18 -17.81 -10.91
C LYS A 320 -13.74 -16.36 -11.13
N SER A 321 -14.64 -15.40 -10.90
CA SER A 321 -14.37 -13.97 -11.04
C SER A 321 -13.27 -13.50 -10.07
N VAL A 322 -13.36 -13.91 -8.80
CA VAL A 322 -12.35 -13.58 -7.79
C VAL A 322 -11.01 -14.26 -8.07
N LYS A 323 -10.98 -15.52 -8.54
CA LYS A 323 -9.74 -16.20 -8.95
C LYS A 323 -9.01 -15.50 -10.09
N ILE A 324 -9.73 -14.98 -11.08
CA ILE A 324 -9.14 -14.18 -12.17
C ILE A 324 -8.46 -12.93 -11.60
N VAL A 325 -9.14 -12.23 -10.69
CA VAL A 325 -8.56 -11.05 -10.03
C VAL A 325 -7.40 -11.40 -9.12
N SER A 326 -7.46 -12.52 -8.40
CA SER A 326 -6.35 -13.03 -7.57
C SER A 326 -5.09 -13.24 -8.40
N LYS A 327 -5.22 -13.87 -9.58
CA LYS A 327 -4.09 -14.05 -10.52
C LYS A 327 -3.50 -12.70 -10.96
N LYS A 328 -4.35 -11.77 -11.42
CA LYS A 328 -3.92 -10.43 -11.83
C LYS A 328 -3.26 -9.66 -10.69
N PHE A 329 -3.80 -9.77 -9.48
CA PHE A 329 -3.23 -9.15 -8.29
C PHE A 329 -1.86 -9.70 -7.96
N ASN A 330 -1.67 -11.01 -7.99
CA ASN A 330 -0.36 -11.62 -7.72
C ASN A 330 0.68 -11.22 -8.77
N GLU A 331 0.30 -11.09 -10.04
CA GLU A 331 1.17 -10.58 -11.10
C GLU A 331 1.55 -9.11 -10.88
N ALA A 332 0.58 -8.25 -10.60
CA ALA A 332 0.83 -6.84 -10.30
C ALA A 332 1.69 -6.69 -9.04
N ALA A 333 1.39 -7.44 -7.98
CA ALA A 333 2.11 -7.42 -6.71
C ALA A 333 3.58 -7.84 -6.83
N ARG A 334 3.95 -8.67 -7.81
CA ARG A 334 5.36 -9.02 -8.08
C ARG A 334 6.11 -7.91 -8.80
N LYS A 335 5.43 -7.13 -9.66
CA LYS A 335 6.05 -6.05 -10.44
C LYS A 335 6.35 -4.81 -9.61
N VAL A 336 5.45 -4.51 -8.68
CA VAL A 336 5.43 -3.29 -7.84
C VAL A 336 6.07 -3.47 -6.46
N LYS A 337 6.53 -4.69 -6.15
CA LYS A 337 7.48 -5.01 -5.08
C LYS A 337 8.90 -4.70 -5.54
#